data_AF-A0A2E5VZ00-F1
#
_entry.id   AF-A0A2E5VZ00-F1
#
_cell.length_a   1.000
_cell.length_b   1.000
_cell.length_c   1.000
_cell.angle_alpha   90.00
_cell.angle_beta   90.00
_cell.angle_gamma   90.00
#
_symmetry.space_group_name_H-M   'P 1'
#
loop_
_entity.id
_entity.type
_entity.pdbx_description
1 polymer ?
#
loop_
_entity_poly.entity_id
_entity_poly.type
_entity_poly.pdbx_seq_one_letter_code
_entity_poly.pdbx_strand_id
1 'polypeptide(L)' 'MVADAMARGADAVVNVRFATSAVTAGAAELFAYGTAVKVE' A
#
# COMPACT_ATOMS: atom_id res chain seq x y z
N MET A 1 3.53 -2.44 -3.38
CA MET A 1 2.12 -2.09 -3.63
C MET A 1 1.87 -1.75 -5.10
N VAL A 2 2.31 -0.59 -5.63
CA VAL A 2 1.94 -0.14 -6.98
C VAL A 2 2.41 -1.08 -8.09
N ALA A 3 3.69 -1.47 -8.10
CA ALA A 3 4.21 -2.39 -9.12
C ALA A 3 3.53 -3.77 -9.10
N ASP A 4 3.18 -4.26 -7.90
CA ASP A 4 2.41 -5.51 -7.73
C ASP A 4 0.98 -5.38 -8.26
N ALA A 5 0.30 -4.26 -7.97
CA ALA A 5 -1.02 -3.97 -8.52
C ALA A 5 -0.99 -3.93 -10.06
N MET A 6 0.00 -3.26 -10.66
CA MET A 6 0.20 -3.21 -12.11
C MET A 6 0.48 -4.60 -12.70
N ALA A 7 1.35 -5.41 -12.06
CA ALA A 7 1.65 -6.77 -12.50
C ALA A 7 0.42 -7.69 -12.46
N ARG A 8 -0.56 -7.37 -11.60
CA ARG A 8 -1.86 -8.06 -11.50
C ARG A 8 -2.92 -7.47 -12.45
N GLY A 9 -2.57 -6.50 -13.29
CA GLY A 9 -3.46 -5.88 -14.28
C GLY A 9 -4.44 -4.86 -13.71
N ALA A 10 -4.22 -4.35 -12.50
CA ALA A 10 -5.02 -3.27 -11.94
C ALA A 10 -4.62 -1.91 -12.55
N ASP A 11 -5.60 -1.01 -12.69
CA ASP A 11 -5.40 0.37 -13.14
C ASP A 11 -5.48 1.39 -11.99
N ALA A 12 -5.95 0.97 -10.81
CA ALA A 12 -6.04 1.79 -9.62
C ALA A 12 -5.75 1.00 -8.33
N VAL A 13 -5.37 1.72 -7.28
CA VAL A 13 -5.33 1.23 -5.90
C VAL A 13 -6.23 2.11 -5.06
N VAL A 14 -7.30 1.54 -4.52
CA VAL A 14 -8.29 2.26 -3.71
C VAL A 14 -8.12 1.96 -2.23
N ASN A 15 -8.70 2.83 -1.41
CA ASN A 15 -8.70 2.68 0.05
C ASN A 15 -7.27 2.60 0.63
N VAL A 16 -6.37 3.40 0.08
CA VAL A 16 -4.96 3.46 0.49
C VAL A 16 -4.86 3.96 1.92
N ARG A 17 -4.13 3.21 2.75
CA ARG A 17 -3.83 3.56 4.14
C ARG A 17 -2.34 3.57 4.37
N PHE A 18 -1.93 4.53 5.18
CA PHE A 18 -0.61 4.57 5.79
C PHE A 18 -0.76 4.16 7.25
N ALA A 19 0.09 3.24 7.69
CA ALA A 19 0.18 2.84 9.08
C ALA A 19 1.64 2.87 9.51
N THR A 20 1.90 3.19 10.77
CA THR A 20 3.24 3.12 11.34
C THR A 20 3.24 2.22 12.56
N SER A 21 4.39 1.60 12.84
CA SER A 21 4.63 0.82 14.04
C SER A 21 5.99 1.17 14.61
N ALA A 22 6.06 1.54 15.88
CA ALA A 22 7.35 1.79 16.54
C ALA A 22 8.14 0.47 16.62
N VAL A 23 9.39 0.48 16.16
CA VAL A 23 10.27 -0.70 16.19
C VAL A 23 11.32 -0.57 17.28
N THR A 24 11.90 0.63 17.45
CA THR A 24 12.82 0.96 18.54
C THR A 24 12.81 2.47 18.81
N ALA A 25 13.57 2.92 19.81
CA ALA A 25 13.70 4.34 20.11
C ALA A 25 14.21 5.11 18.87
N GLY A 26 13.40 6.07 18.41
CA GLY A 26 13.73 6.89 17.24
C GLY A 26 13.52 6.22 15.88
N ALA A 27 12.97 5.00 15.82
CA ALA A 27 12.69 4.33 14.56
C ALA A 27 11.31 3.65 14.54
N ALA A 28 10.63 3.78 13.42
CA ALA A 28 9.34 3.14 13.15
C ALA A 28 9.31 2.58 11.73
N GLU A 29 8.55 1.52 11.54
CA GLU A 29 8.15 1.04 10.23
C GLU A 29 7.02 1.91 9.68
N LEU A 30 7.03 2.10 8.37
CA LEU A 30 5.95 2.72 7.61
C LEU A 30 5.39 1.69 6.62
N PHE A 31 4.13 1.33 6.81
CA PHE A 31 3.37 0.50 5.90
C PHE A 31 2.45 1.35 5.03
N ALA A 32 2.40 1.02 3.74
CA ALA A 32 1.43 1.56 2.79
C ALA A 32 0.73 0.40 2.08
N TYR A 33 -0.59 0.33 2.18
CA TYR A 33 -1.39 -0.75 1.61
C TYR A 33 -2.75 -0.25 1.12
N GLY A 34 -3.39 -1.01 0.24
CA GLY A 34 -4.68 -0.70 -0.36
C GLY A 34 -5.17 -1.84 -1.23
N THR A 35 -6.31 -1.66 -1.89
CA THR A 35 -6.94 -2.67 -2.75
C THR A 35 -6.65 -2.37 -4.21
N ALA A 36 -5.97 -3.27 -4.91
CA ALA A 36 -5.80 -3.20 -6.36
C ALA A 36 -7.13 -3.51 -7.06
N VAL A 37 -7.57 -2.64 -7.96
CA VAL A 37 -8.85 -2.76 -8.69
C VAL A 37 -8.66 -2.43 -10.18
N LYS A 38 -9.59 -2.91 -11.01
CA LYS A 38 -9.86 -2.35 -12.34
C LYS A 38 -11.09 -1.47 -12.24
N VAL A 39 -11.06 -0.30 -12.86
CA VAL A 39 -12.22 0.60 -12.92
C VAL A 39 -12.93 0.36 -14.24
N GLU A 40 -14.21 0.01 -14.17
CA GLU A 40 -15.13 -0.15 -15.32
C GLU A 40 -16.13 1.00 -15.38
#